data_AF-L2GS89-F1
#
_entry.id   AF-L2GS89-F1
#
_cell.length_a   1.000
_cell.length_b   1.000
_cell.length_c   1.000
_cell.angle_alpha   90.00
_cell.angle_beta   90.00
_cell.angle_gamma   90.00
#
_symmetry.space_group_name_H-M   'P 1'
#
loop_
_entity.id
_entity.type
_entity.pdbx_description
1 polymer ?
#
loop_
_entity_poly.entity_id
_entity_poly.type
_entity_poly.pdbx_seq_one_letter_code
_entity_poly.pdbx_strand_id
1 'polypeptide(L)'
;MQYDLHYLQAYNTEYEQPTPAHINALLVRISKLPLKKHENTKLAVLPAPIAVLPLKNCVVSKQKSKWQLFAERRGIRKKKCREVYDEKNDTFLPRYGRFGVNKVKKRMPREEENG
;
A
#
# COMPACT_ATOMS: atom_id res chain seq x y z
N MET A 1 -29.84 -4.86 -23.69
CA MET A 1 -28.47 -4.28 -23.76
C MET A 1 -28.01 -3.94 -22.36
N GLN A 2 -27.04 -4.70 -21.86
CA GLN A 2 -26.37 -4.38 -20.60
C GLN A 2 -25.20 -3.45 -20.89
N TYR A 3 -24.98 -2.44 -20.04
CA TYR A 3 -23.92 -1.45 -20.23
C TYR A 3 -22.97 -1.50 -19.04
N ASP A 4 -21.68 -1.55 -19.33
CA ASP A 4 -20.63 -1.29 -18.34
C ASP A 4 -19.99 0.05 -18.66
N LEU A 5 -20.41 1.09 -17.93
CA LEU A 5 -19.92 2.44 -18.12
C LEU A 5 -18.47 2.61 -17.62
N HIS A 6 -17.99 1.72 -16.77
CA HIS A 6 -16.60 1.77 -16.32
C HIS A 6 -15.66 1.43 -17.47
N TYR A 7 -15.96 0.35 -18.20
CA TYR A 7 -15.18 -0.07 -19.38
C TYR A 7 -15.65 0.56 -20.69
N LEU A 8 -16.69 1.40 -20.65
CA LEU A 8 -17.31 2.00 -21.83
C LEU A 8 -17.79 0.94 -22.84
N GLN A 9 -18.35 -0.15 -22.32
CA GLN A 9 -18.82 -1.29 -23.11
C GLN A 9 -20.34 -1.37 -23.13
N ALA A 10 -20.88 -1.78 -24.28
CA ALA A 10 -22.26 -2.20 -24.43
C ALA A 10 -22.28 -3.67 -24.86
N TYR A 11 -22.99 -4.50 -24.11
CA TYR A 11 -23.18 -5.91 -24.43
C TYR A 11 -24.50 -6.07 -25.18
N ASN A 12 -24.40 -6.58 -26.41
CA ASN A 12 -25.54 -7.06 -27.17
C ASN A 12 -25.71 -8.57 -26.94
N THR A 13 -26.95 -9.05 -26.90
CA THR A 13 -27.26 -10.49 -26.83
C THR A 13 -27.09 -11.15 -28.19
N GLU A 14 -27.30 -10.39 -29.27
CA GLU A 14 -27.19 -10.88 -30.64
C GLU A 14 -25.79 -10.66 -31.20
N TYR A 15 -25.31 -11.63 -32.01
CA TYR A 15 -24.06 -11.55 -32.79
C TYR A 15 -24.21 -10.63 -34.01
N GLU A 16 -24.67 -9.41 -33.77
CA GLU A 16 -24.78 -8.37 -34.77
C GLU A 16 -23.63 -7.38 -34.65
N GLN A 17 -23.21 -6.83 -35.78
CA GLN A 17 -22.22 -5.76 -35.78
C GLN A 17 -22.75 -4.55 -34.99
N PRO A 18 -21.89 -3.84 -34.23
CA PRO A 18 -22.33 -2.69 -33.46
C PRO A 18 -22.87 -1.61 -34.41
N THR A 19 -24.18 -1.36 -34.33
CA THR A 19 -24.83 -0.32 -35.11
C THR A 19 -24.54 1.08 -34.54
N PRO A 20 -24.67 2.14 -35.34
CA PRO A 20 -24.53 3.52 -34.86
C PRO A 20 -25.49 3.86 -33.70
N ALA A 21 -26.67 3.24 -33.68
CA ALA A 21 -27.65 3.43 -32.61
C ALA A 21 -27.13 2.98 -31.24
N HIS A 22 -26.36 1.88 -31.19
CA HIS A 22 -25.76 1.38 -29.95
C HIS A 22 -24.73 2.35 -29.39
N ILE A 23 -23.90 2.93 -30.26
CA ILE A 23 -22.90 3.94 -29.90
C ILE A 23 -23.59 5.20 -29.37
N ASN A 24 -24.62 5.68 -30.07
CA ASN A 24 -25.38 6.86 -29.65
C ASN A 24 -26.03 6.66 -28.27
N ALA A 25 -26.59 5.48 -28.03
CA ALA A 25 -27.19 5.13 -26.73
C ALA A 25 -26.15 5.09 -25.59
N LEU A 26 -24.89 4.74 -25.89
CA LEU A 26 -23.78 4.77 -24.94
C LEU A 26 -23.33 6.21 -24.66
N LEU A 27 -23.18 7.04 -25.69
CA LEU A 27 -22.83 8.46 -25.56
C LEU A 27 -23.86 9.26 -24.74
N VAL A 28 -25.15 8.99 -24.95
CA VAL A 28 -26.23 9.59 -24.15
C VAL A 28 -26.11 9.22 -22.67
N ARG A 29 -25.61 8.04 -22.34
CA ARG A 29 -25.39 7.64 -20.93
C ARG A 29 -24.14 8.30 -20.34
N ILE A 30 -23.04 8.34 -21.09
CA ILE A 30 -21.80 9.03 -20.64
C ILE A 30 -22.08 10.51 -20.35
N SER A 31 -22.83 11.19 -21.23
CA SER A 31 -23.13 12.61 -21.07
C SER A 31 -23.99 12.95 -19.84
N LYS A 32 -24.70 11.97 -19.28
CA LYS A 32 -25.50 12.12 -18.05
C LYS A 32 -24.69 11.91 -16.76
N LEU A 33 -23.44 11.46 -16.86
CA LEU A 33 -22.60 11.19 -15.69
C LEU A 33 -22.22 12.50 -14.96
N PRO A 34 -22.03 12.44 -13.63
CA PRO A 34 -21.63 13.60 -12.86
C PRO A 34 -20.25 14.11 -13.31
N LEU A 35 -20.16 15.42 -13.53
CA LEU A 35 -18.94 16.09 -13.96
C LEU A 35 -18.20 16.68 -12.76
N LYS A 36 -16.91 16.35 -12.65
CA LYS A 36 -15.98 16.98 -11.71
C LYS A 36 -15.10 17.98 -12.47
N LYS A 37 -15.07 19.22 -11.99
CA LYS A 37 -14.14 20.23 -12.50
C LYS A 37 -12.75 19.95 -11.94
N HIS A 38 -11.75 19.85 -12.80
CA HIS A 38 -10.35 19.70 -12.42
C HIS A 38 -9.51 20.73 -13.19
N GLU A 39 -8.87 21.65 -12.46
CA GLU A 39 -8.05 22.74 -12.98
C GLU A 39 -8.70 23.47 -14.17
N ASN A 40 -8.42 23.03 -15.40
CA ASN A 40 -8.88 23.64 -16.65
C ASN A 40 -9.86 22.79 -17.47
N THR A 41 -10.31 21.64 -16.94
CA THR A 41 -11.16 20.68 -17.68
C THR A 41 -12.34 20.16 -16.86
N LYS A 42 -13.37 19.68 -17.56
CA LYS A 42 -14.50 18.96 -16.95
C LYS A 42 -14.32 17.48 -17.23
N LEU A 43 -14.22 16.67 -16.19
CA LEU A 43 -14.04 15.22 -16.28
C LEU A 43 -15.32 14.53 -15.78
N ALA A 44 -15.79 13.53 -16.51
CA ALA A 44 -16.89 12.69 -16.04
C ALA A 44 -16.38 11.69 -15.00
N VAL A 45 -17.14 11.50 -13.92
CA VAL A 45 -16.84 10.48 -12.91
C VAL A 45 -17.51 9.17 -13.35
N LEU A 46 -16.69 8.20 -13.74
CA LEU A 46 -17.14 6.87 -14.11
C LEU A 46 -17.51 6.03 -12.86
N PRO A 47 -18.53 5.16 -12.94
CA PRO A 47 -18.90 4.26 -11.85
C PRO A 47 -17.86 3.13 -11.68
N ALA A 48 -18.04 2.34 -10.62
CA ALA A 48 -17.27 1.11 -10.41
C ALA A 48 -17.55 0.07 -11.51
N PRO A 49 -16.57 -0.80 -11.85
CA PRO A 49 -16.73 -1.83 -12.86
C PRO A 49 -17.78 -2.85 -12.46
N ILE A 50 -18.61 -3.26 -13.43
CA ILE A 50 -19.56 -4.36 -13.26
C ILE A 50 -18.87 -5.68 -13.60
N ALA A 51 -18.04 -5.69 -14.66
CA ALA A 51 -17.24 -6.85 -15.03
C ALA A 51 -16.03 -7.00 -14.11
N VAL A 52 -15.96 -8.09 -13.35
CA VAL A 52 -14.77 -8.44 -12.56
C VAL A 52 -13.78 -9.17 -13.47
N LEU A 53 -12.71 -8.47 -13.87
CA LEU A 53 -11.65 -9.05 -14.66
C LEU A 53 -10.66 -9.82 -13.77
N PRO A 54 -10.09 -10.94 -14.24
CA PRO A 54 -9.08 -11.66 -13.50
C PRO A 54 -7.83 -10.77 -13.33
N LEU A 55 -7.35 -10.67 -12.09
CA LEU A 55 -6.10 -9.96 -11.80
C LEU A 55 -4.91 -10.73 -12.39
N LYS A 56 -3.97 -10.00 -13.00
CA LYS A 56 -2.74 -10.59 -13.56
C LYS A 56 -1.90 -11.31 -12.50
N ASN A 57 -1.91 -10.81 -11.27
CA ASN A 57 -1.13 -11.35 -10.17
C ASN A 57 -2.07 -11.84 -9.07
N CYS A 58 -1.78 -13.02 -8.53
CA CYS A 58 -2.44 -13.49 -7.31
C CYS A 58 -2.03 -12.59 -6.13
N VAL A 59 -3.01 -12.02 -5.43
CA VAL A 59 -2.77 -11.33 -4.17
C VAL A 59 -2.41 -12.39 -3.12
N VAL A 60 -1.12 -12.62 -2.92
CA VAL A 60 -0.66 -13.57 -1.90
C VAL A 60 -0.84 -12.94 -0.52
N SER A 61 -1.63 -13.59 0.33
CA SER A 61 -1.76 -13.18 1.73
C SER A 61 -0.39 -13.22 2.42
N LYS A 62 -0.06 -12.17 3.17
CA LYS A 62 1.20 -12.13 3.93
C LYS A 62 1.12 -13.16 5.06
N GLN A 63 1.75 -14.31 4.87
CA GLN A 63 1.87 -15.31 5.93
C GLN A 63 2.63 -14.71 7.11
N LYS A 64 2.03 -14.78 8.31
CA LYS A 64 2.69 -14.35 9.54
C LYS A 64 3.90 -15.25 9.78
N SER A 65 5.05 -14.65 10.13
CA SER A 65 6.23 -15.44 10.50
C SER A 65 6.02 -16.18 11.82
N LYS A 66 6.76 -17.26 12.07
CA LYS A 66 6.70 -18.01 13.34
C LYS A 66 6.91 -17.08 14.56
N TRP A 67 7.81 -16.10 14.43
CA TRP A 67 8.03 -15.10 15.47
C TRP A 67 6.84 -14.16 15.67
N GLN A 68 6.19 -13.71 14.58
CA GLN A 68 5.01 -12.86 14.69
C GLN A 68 3.85 -13.58 15.39
N LEU A 69 3.63 -14.86 15.10
CA LEU A 69 2.63 -15.68 15.79
C LEU A 69 2.95 -15.83 17.29
N PHE A 70 4.22 -16.06 17.62
CA PHE A 70 4.66 -16.12 19.02
C PHE A 70 4.49 -14.78 19.74
N ALA A 71 4.88 -13.68 19.10
CA ALA A 71 4.77 -12.34 19.66
C ALA A 71 3.31 -11.93 19.90
N GLU A 72 2.41 -12.27 18.97
CA GLU A 72 0.97 -12.03 19.13
C GLU A 72 0.39 -12.84 20.29
N ARG A 73 0.72 -14.15 20.37
CA ARG A 73 0.29 -15.02 21.48
C ARG A 73 0.79 -14.54 22.85
N ARG A 74 2.00 -13.98 22.90
CA ARG A 74 2.63 -13.49 24.13
C ARG A 74 2.37 -12.01 24.40
N GLY A 75 1.64 -11.31 23.53
CA GLY A 75 1.40 -9.86 23.66
C GLY A 75 2.67 -8.99 23.55
N ILE A 76 3.73 -9.50 22.93
CA ILE A 76 5.01 -8.80 22.79
C ILE A 76 4.87 -7.69 21.75
N ARG A 77 4.93 -6.43 22.20
CA ARG A 77 4.90 -5.24 21.33
C ARG A 77 6.32 -4.73 21.06
N LYS A 78 6.58 -4.32 19.81
CA LYS A 78 7.87 -3.73 19.42
C LYS A 78 7.99 -2.29 19.96
N LYS A 79 9.03 -2.01 20.76
CA LYS A 79 9.38 -0.63 21.17
C LYS A 79 10.13 0.08 20.04
N LYS A 80 9.83 1.35 19.81
CA LYS A 80 10.32 2.14 18.66
C LYS A 80 11.46 3.09 19.03
N CYS A 81 12.40 2.65 19.87
CA CYS A 81 13.57 3.44 20.28
C CYS A 81 14.84 2.88 19.64
N ARG A 82 15.56 3.74 18.91
CA ARG A 82 16.81 3.38 18.22
C ARG A 82 18.05 3.63 19.06
N GLU A 83 17.98 4.59 19.99
CA GLU A 83 19.11 5.08 20.78
C GLU A 83 19.06 4.55 22.22
N VAL A 84 20.22 4.51 22.85
CA VAL A 84 20.44 4.15 24.26
C VAL A 84 21.30 5.25 24.87
N TYR A 85 20.91 5.73 26.04
CA TYR A 85 21.67 6.71 26.79
C TYR A 85 22.91 6.07 27.41
N ASP A 86 24.07 6.72 27.29
CA ASP A 86 25.33 6.33 27.92
C ASP A 86 25.65 7.29 29.07
N GLU A 87 25.56 6.80 30.32
CA GLU A 87 25.76 7.58 31.55
C GLU A 87 27.20 8.10 31.71
N LYS A 88 28.19 7.48 31.05
CA LYS A 88 29.60 7.90 31.17
C LYS A 88 29.93 9.14 30.36
N ASN A 89 29.28 9.29 29.21
CA ASN A 89 29.57 10.34 28.24
C ASN A 89 28.39 11.31 28.07
N ASP A 90 27.33 11.16 28.87
CA ASP A 90 26.05 11.90 28.78
C ASP A 90 25.54 12.08 27.33
N THR A 91 25.66 11.02 26.52
CA THR A 91 25.32 11.06 25.09
C THR A 91 24.42 9.89 24.68
N PHE A 92 23.55 10.16 23.71
CA PHE A 92 22.72 9.13 23.08
C PHE A 92 23.50 8.42 21.99
N LEU A 93 23.72 7.13 22.17
CA LEU A 93 24.38 6.28 21.20
C LEU A 93 23.35 5.37 20.50
N PRO A 94 23.45 5.16 19.19
CA PRO A 94 22.55 4.25 18.48
C PRO A 94 22.79 2.80 18.92
N ARG A 95 21.74 1.96 18.99
CA ARG A 95 21.87 0.53 19.31
C ARG A 95 22.72 -0.25 18.31
N TYR A 96 22.68 0.15 17.04
CA TYR A 96 23.37 -0.52 15.93
C TYR A 96 23.95 0.51 14.94
N GLY A 97 24.95 0.11 14.16
CA GLY A 97 25.61 0.96 13.16
C GLY A 97 27.12 1.11 13.38
N ARG A 98 27.73 2.17 12.83
CA ARG A 98 29.16 2.47 13.00
C ARG A 98 29.48 2.92 14.43
N PHE A 99 28.67 3.81 14.99
CA PHE A 99 28.77 4.32 16.36
C PHE A 99 27.89 3.54 17.34
N GLY A 100 27.63 2.26 17.05
CA GLY A 100 26.76 1.44 17.89
C GLY A 100 27.35 1.22 19.28
N VAL A 101 26.53 1.26 20.33
CA VAL A 101 26.93 1.07 21.75
C VAL A 101 27.92 -0.09 21.93
N ASN A 102 27.63 -1.26 21.34
CA ASN A 102 28.48 -2.45 21.44
C ASN A 102 29.87 -2.28 20.79
N LYS A 103 29.98 -1.49 19.72
CA LYS A 103 31.25 -1.23 19.03
C LYS A 103 32.07 -0.17 19.75
N VAL A 104 31.42 0.87 20.29
CA VAL A 104 32.07 1.88 21.12
C VAL A 104 32.67 1.21 22.37
N LYS A 105 31.89 0.39 23.08
CA LYS A 105 32.35 -0.38 24.24
C LYS A 105 33.54 -1.30 23.94
N LYS A 106 33.59 -1.91 22.74
CA LYS A 106 34.72 -2.76 22.31
C LYS A 106 35.99 -1.96 21.96
N ARG A 107 35.83 -0.71 21.49
CA ARG A 107 36.95 0.16 21.11
C ARG A 107 37.60 0.83 22.31
N MET A 108 36.84 1.08 23.36
CA MET A 108 37.39 1.61 24.59
C MET A 108 38.26 0.55 25.28
N PRO A 109 39.47 0.90 25.74
CA PRO A 109 40.29 -0.01 26.53
C PRO A 109 39.49 -0.45 27.76
N ARG A 110 39.51 -1.75 28.07
CA ARG A 110 38.95 -2.24 29.33
C ARG A 110 39.86 -1.70 30.43
N GLU A 111 39.41 -0.67 31.13
CA GLU A 111 40.05 -0.26 32.38
C GLU A 111 40.14 -1.51 33.26
N GLU A 112 41.36 -1.87 33.64
CA GLU A 112 41.64 -3.02 34.48
C GLU A 112 40.84 -2.87 35.78
N GLU A 113 39.98 -3.84 36.07
CA GLU A 113 39.31 -3.98 37.36
C GLU A 113 40.41 -4.26 38.41
N ASN A 114 41.06 -3.20 38.90
CA ASN A 114 41.84 -3.20 40.13
C ASN A 114 40.94 -2.70 41.24
N GLY A 115 40.51 -3.63 42.11
CA GLY A 115 39.67 -3.40 43.28
C GLY A 115 39.24 -4.72 43.90
#